data_AF-A0A4R6TLH5-F1
#
_entry.id   AF-A0A4R6TLH5-F1
#
_cell.length_a   1.000
_cell.length_b   1.000
_cell.length_c   1.000
_cell.angle_alpha   90.00
_cell.angle_beta   90.00
_cell.angle_gamma   90.00
#
_symmetry.space_group_name_H-M   'P 1'
#
loop_
_entity.id
_entity.type
_entity.pdbx_description
1 polymer ?
#
loop_
_entity_poly.entity_id
_entity_poly.type
_entity_poly.pdbx_seq_one_letter_code
_entity_poly.pdbx_strand_id
1 'polypeptide(L)'
;MQNNELLHPLFSFMGRPCDESVTKDLAYELIKEGTEEEKAIGDFLLDWLSGSDYVELTTSGSTGKPKKIRVAKQKMAASARATGQFFELQPGQKILLCLPVAYIAGKMMLVRGMVLGLDVCYTEPTSEPLTGFDRTFDFVAMVPKQLQKSLRELHKAKTVIVGGAPVPQELAAALNGEKTHVYETFGMTETLTHIAVRKLDTGGDPREAGPFKALPGVELGKDDRGCLLIKAPFLLTDELQTNDVVELLDDNSFYWVGRYDHIVNSGGVKLFPETIESKIRQVLDQPFFVAGMPHQELGEQLVLVVESRQPEQEIQELLDSVTDFSRYEKPRKVFTLARFQRTQSGKIRRKAILDELLN
;
A
#
# COMPACT_ATOMS: atom_id res chain seq x y z
N MET A 1 7.01 31.12 7.44
CA MET A 1 7.02 30.34 8.69
C MET A 1 5.78 29.46 8.66
N GLN A 2 5.89 28.21 8.19
CA GLN A 2 4.77 27.26 8.32
C GLN A 2 4.64 26.92 9.81
N ASN A 3 3.42 27.03 10.34
CA ASN A 3 3.15 26.80 11.75
C ASN A 3 3.58 25.37 12.10
N ASN A 4 4.51 25.25 13.07
CA ASN A 4 5.09 23.97 13.47
C ASN A 4 4.16 23.15 14.39
N GLU A 5 2.89 23.55 14.46
CA GLU A 5 1.85 22.92 15.26
C GLU A 5 1.59 21.49 14.76
N LEU A 6 1.74 20.55 15.69
CA LEU A 6 1.42 19.13 15.51
C LEU A 6 -0.06 18.84 15.80
N LEU A 7 -0.78 19.83 16.32
CA LEU A 7 -2.22 19.80 16.57
C LEU A 7 -2.85 21.10 16.08
N HIS A 8 -3.67 20.98 15.05
CA HIS A 8 -4.35 22.09 14.41
C HIS A 8 -5.58 22.51 15.24
N PRO A 9 -5.89 23.81 15.42
CA PRO A 9 -7.00 24.27 16.27
C PRO A 9 -8.40 23.80 15.86
N LEU A 10 -8.58 23.42 14.60
CA LEU A 10 -9.84 22.87 14.05
C LEU A 10 -9.91 21.34 14.06
N PHE A 11 -8.92 20.65 14.63
CA PHE A 11 -8.99 19.19 14.76
C PHE A 11 -10.23 18.78 15.56
N SER A 12 -10.93 17.76 15.08
CA SER A 12 -12.01 17.11 15.81
C SER A 12 -11.93 15.60 15.68
N PHE A 13 -12.48 14.91 16.67
CA PHE A 13 -12.64 13.47 16.65
C PHE A 13 -14.11 13.13 16.85
N MET A 14 -14.70 12.41 15.90
CA MET A 14 -16.13 12.08 15.89
C MET A 14 -17.04 13.31 16.03
N GLY A 15 -16.64 14.44 15.43
CA GLY A 15 -17.36 15.72 15.51
C GLY A 15 -17.16 16.51 16.81
N ARG A 16 -16.40 15.99 17.80
CA ARG A 16 -16.02 16.72 19.02
C ARG A 16 -14.78 17.57 18.71
N PRO A 17 -14.84 18.92 18.75
CA PRO A 17 -13.64 19.75 18.62
C PRO A 17 -12.63 19.40 19.72
N CYS A 18 -11.36 19.30 19.35
CA CYS A 18 -10.31 18.81 20.23
C CYS A 18 -9.10 19.76 20.22
N ASP A 19 -8.98 20.57 21.27
CA ASP A 19 -7.70 21.17 21.66
C ASP A 19 -6.83 20.17 22.44
N GLU A 20 -5.62 20.56 22.84
CA GLU A 20 -4.69 19.66 23.53
C GLU A 20 -5.28 19.05 24.82
N SER A 21 -6.06 19.81 25.61
CA SER A 21 -6.66 19.31 26.85
C SER A 21 -7.76 18.30 26.52
N VAL A 22 -8.65 18.65 25.60
CA VAL A 22 -9.77 17.79 25.19
C VAL A 22 -9.26 16.51 24.51
N THR A 23 -8.19 16.58 23.72
CA THR A 23 -7.57 15.39 23.12
C THR A 23 -6.99 14.46 24.18
N LYS A 24 -6.36 14.99 25.25
CA LYS A 24 -5.87 14.17 26.37
C LYS A 24 -7.02 13.50 27.13
N ASP A 25 -8.08 14.22 27.43
CA ASP A 25 -9.25 13.67 28.10
C ASP A 25 -9.91 12.56 27.27
N LEU A 26 -10.10 12.79 25.96
CA LEU A 26 -10.56 11.78 25.01
C LEU A 26 -9.65 10.55 25.02
N ALA A 27 -8.33 10.74 25.00
CA ALA A 27 -7.39 9.64 25.00
C ALA A 27 -7.49 8.78 26.27
N TYR A 28 -7.62 9.39 27.45
CA TYR A 28 -7.85 8.67 28.69
C TYR A 28 -9.19 7.92 28.72
N GLU A 29 -10.25 8.52 28.18
CA GLU A 29 -11.57 7.89 28.03
C GLU A 29 -11.47 6.61 27.17
N LEU A 30 -10.86 6.71 25.98
CA LEU A 30 -10.65 5.59 25.08
C LEU A 30 -9.80 4.47 25.70
N ILE A 31 -8.72 4.83 26.43
CA ILE A 31 -7.85 3.85 27.10
C ILE A 31 -8.59 3.09 28.20
N LYS A 32 -9.44 3.78 28.94
CA LYS A 32 -10.10 3.22 30.13
C LYS A 32 -11.31 2.37 29.76
N GLU A 33 -12.10 2.80 28.79
CA GLU A 33 -13.46 2.27 28.55
C GLU A 33 -13.66 1.72 27.12
N GLY A 34 -12.73 1.96 26.21
CA GLY A 34 -12.84 1.55 24.80
C GLY A 34 -12.46 0.09 24.51
N THR A 35 -12.66 -0.31 23.26
CA THR A 35 -12.15 -1.55 22.66
C THR A 35 -10.62 -1.57 22.61
N GLU A 36 -10.01 -2.71 22.24
CA GLU A 36 -8.55 -2.77 22.08
C GLU A 36 -8.01 -1.82 21.02
N GLU A 37 -8.78 -1.56 19.96
CA GLU A 37 -8.40 -0.61 18.91
C GLU A 37 -8.58 0.85 19.39
N GLU A 38 -9.65 1.14 20.12
CA GLU A 38 -9.85 2.46 20.76
C GLU A 38 -8.77 2.77 21.79
N LYS A 39 -8.37 1.78 22.60
CA LYS A 39 -7.22 1.93 23.50
C LYS A 39 -5.95 2.27 22.74
N ALA A 40 -5.70 1.59 21.62
CA ALA A 40 -4.54 1.89 20.77
C ALA A 40 -4.60 3.30 20.15
N ILE A 41 -5.79 3.81 19.83
CA ILE A 41 -6.00 5.21 19.44
C ILE A 41 -5.64 6.14 20.61
N GLY A 42 -6.18 5.90 21.80
CA GLY A 42 -5.89 6.72 22.98
C GLY A 42 -4.41 6.73 23.34
N ASP A 43 -3.75 5.57 23.35
CA ASP A 43 -2.31 5.46 23.58
C ASP A 43 -1.51 6.28 22.56
N PHE A 44 -1.89 6.22 21.27
CA PHE A 44 -1.22 7.00 20.23
C PHE A 44 -1.47 8.50 20.37
N LEU A 45 -2.68 8.93 20.76
CA LEU A 45 -2.99 10.35 21.01
C LEU A 45 -2.14 10.90 22.16
N LEU A 46 -2.00 10.15 23.26
CA LEU A 46 -1.11 10.55 24.36
C LEU A 46 0.37 10.59 23.93
N ASP A 47 0.83 9.60 23.16
CA ASP A 47 2.19 9.58 22.63
C ASP A 47 2.45 10.78 21.70
N TRP A 48 1.49 11.12 20.83
CA TRP A 48 1.58 12.26 19.92
C TRP A 48 1.64 13.61 20.67
N LEU A 49 0.89 13.77 21.75
CA LEU A 49 0.89 14.97 22.58
C LEU A 49 2.00 15.01 23.63
N SER A 50 2.76 13.93 23.79
CA SER A 50 3.89 13.89 24.70
C SER A 50 5.00 14.85 24.25
N GLY A 51 5.88 15.23 25.19
CA GLY A 51 7.08 16.03 24.89
C GLY A 51 8.15 15.31 24.05
N SER A 52 7.94 14.03 23.68
CA SER A 52 8.84 13.31 22.76
C SER A 52 8.77 13.92 21.36
N ASP A 53 9.91 14.02 20.68
CA ASP A 53 10.01 14.46 19.29
C ASP A 53 9.77 13.33 18.28
N TYR A 54 9.67 12.08 18.75
CA TYR A 54 9.42 10.89 17.94
C TYR A 54 8.27 10.02 18.49
N VAL A 55 7.74 9.14 17.63
CA VAL A 55 6.88 8.00 18.00
C VAL A 55 7.57 6.69 17.67
N GLU A 56 7.29 5.63 18.43
CA GLU A 56 7.77 4.28 18.12
C GLU A 56 6.80 3.56 17.18
N LEU A 57 7.31 3.02 16.07
CA LEU A 57 6.54 2.21 15.14
C LEU A 57 7.07 0.79 15.09
N THR A 58 6.17 -0.17 14.96
CA THR A 58 6.52 -1.56 14.70
C THR A 58 6.41 -1.83 13.20
N THR A 59 7.52 -2.23 12.60
CA THR A 59 7.57 -2.62 11.19
C THR A 59 7.36 -4.13 11.07
N SER A 60 6.64 -4.58 10.04
CA SER A 60 6.32 -6.00 9.87
C SER A 60 7.53 -6.86 9.50
N GLY A 61 8.66 -6.26 9.09
CA GLY A 61 9.92 -6.91 8.78
C GLY A 61 9.80 -7.95 7.64
N SER A 62 10.45 -7.72 6.50
CA SER A 62 10.53 -8.74 5.43
C SER A 62 11.18 -10.06 5.92
N THR A 63 11.99 -9.99 6.98
CA THR A 63 12.66 -11.13 7.64
C THR A 63 11.82 -11.81 8.73
N GLY A 64 10.57 -11.39 8.95
CA GLY A 64 9.62 -12.03 9.86
C GLY A 64 9.78 -11.71 11.35
N LYS A 65 10.78 -10.93 11.76
CA LYS A 65 10.90 -10.38 13.13
C LYS A 65 10.49 -8.90 13.12
N PRO A 66 9.43 -8.50 13.85
CA PRO A 66 9.05 -7.10 13.94
C PRO A 66 10.20 -6.25 14.48
N LYS A 67 10.51 -5.13 13.82
CA LYS A 67 11.52 -4.17 14.28
C LYS A 67 10.83 -2.90 14.74
N LYS A 68 11.20 -2.41 15.93
CA LYS A 68 10.82 -1.08 16.39
C LYS A 68 11.71 -0.03 15.71
N ILE A 69 11.09 0.99 15.13
CA ILE A 69 11.77 2.16 14.57
C ILE A 69 11.24 3.42 15.25
N ARG A 70 12.09 4.43 15.41
CA ARG A 70 11.70 5.74 15.91
C ARG A 70 11.50 6.67 14.73
N VAL A 71 10.35 7.34 14.70
CA VAL A 71 10.00 8.28 13.63
C VAL A 71 9.71 9.64 14.23
N ALA A 72 10.43 10.66 13.78
CA ALA A 72 10.20 12.03 14.20
C ALA A 72 8.76 12.46 13.86
N LYS A 73 8.05 13.06 14.82
CA LYS A 73 6.69 13.58 14.64
C LYS A 73 6.61 14.58 13.49
N GLN A 74 7.65 15.39 13.33
CA GLN A 74 7.73 16.35 12.23
C GLN A 74 7.76 15.70 10.84
N LYS A 75 8.38 14.52 10.68
CA LYS A 75 8.35 13.77 9.42
C LYS A 75 6.94 13.23 9.12
N MET A 76 6.23 12.74 10.15
CA MET A 76 4.84 12.32 10.00
C MET A 76 3.93 13.51 9.64
N ALA A 77 4.11 14.65 10.31
CA ALA A 77 3.38 15.87 10.00
C ALA A 77 3.66 16.38 8.58
N ALA A 78 4.91 16.31 8.12
CA ALA A 78 5.27 16.66 6.76
C ALA A 78 4.64 15.70 5.72
N SER A 79 4.63 14.39 5.98
CA SER A 79 3.89 13.41 5.16
C SER A 79 2.39 13.70 5.10
N ALA A 80 1.78 14.08 6.23
CA ALA A 80 0.39 14.50 6.28
C ALA A 80 0.13 15.75 5.44
N ARG A 81 0.98 16.79 5.55
CA ARG A 81 0.89 18.01 4.73
C ARG A 81 1.04 17.74 3.24
N ALA A 82 1.97 16.88 2.83
CA ALA A 82 2.11 16.49 1.43
C ALA A 82 0.86 15.77 0.90
N THR A 83 0.25 14.88 1.72
CA THR A 83 -1.03 14.25 1.38
C THR A 83 -2.14 15.31 1.25
N GLY A 84 -2.26 16.21 2.24
CA GLY A 84 -3.28 17.26 2.26
C GLY A 84 -3.15 18.23 1.09
N GLN A 85 -1.93 18.58 0.69
CA GLN A 85 -1.68 19.43 -0.48
C GLN A 85 -2.07 18.73 -1.79
N PHE A 86 -1.73 17.45 -1.96
CA PHE A 86 -2.04 16.71 -3.19
C PHE A 86 -3.56 16.52 -3.37
N PHE A 87 -4.26 16.16 -2.30
CA PHE A 87 -5.71 15.92 -2.33
C PHE A 87 -6.55 17.15 -1.96
N GLU A 88 -5.91 18.32 -1.81
CA GLU A 88 -6.55 19.59 -1.47
C GLU A 88 -7.42 19.53 -0.21
N LEU A 89 -7.00 18.74 0.79
CA LEU A 89 -7.74 18.57 2.04
C LEU A 89 -7.79 19.88 2.83
N GLN A 90 -8.99 20.23 3.28
CA GLN A 90 -9.28 21.46 4.01
C GLN A 90 -9.68 21.17 5.45
N PRO A 91 -9.31 22.04 6.42
CA PRO A 91 -9.77 21.91 7.79
C PRO A 91 -11.30 21.76 7.89
N GLY A 92 -11.76 20.92 8.82
CA GLY A 92 -13.17 20.59 9.05
C GLY A 92 -13.76 19.53 8.10
N GLN A 93 -13.03 19.10 7.05
CA GLN A 93 -13.42 17.96 6.23
C GLN A 93 -13.38 16.65 7.04
N LYS A 94 -14.25 15.71 6.70
CA LYS A 94 -14.38 14.44 7.41
C LYS A 94 -13.53 13.36 6.76
N ILE A 95 -12.71 12.70 7.57
CA ILE A 95 -11.94 11.53 7.13
C ILE A 95 -12.35 10.29 7.91
N LEU A 96 -12.29 9.12 7.28
CA LEU A 96 -12.60 7.86 7.96
C LEU A 96 -11.32 7.10 8.32
N LEU A 97 -11.09 6.92 9.61
CA LEU A 97 -10.16 5.93 10.17
C LEU A 97 -10.87 4.58 10.27
N CYS A 98 -10.54 3.67 9.37
CA CYS A 98 -11.01 2.27 9.36
C CYS A 98 -9.88 1.26 9.20
N LEU A 99 -8.64 1.69 9.48
CA LEU A 99 -7.43 0.90 9.44
C LEU A 99 -6.86 0.76 10.85
N PRO A 100 -6.28 -0.40 11.22
CA PRO A 100 -5.73 -0.57 12.55
C PRO A 100 -4.57 0.39 12.83
N VAL A 101 -4.65 1.11 13.94
CA VAL A 101 -3.68 2.06 14.47
C VAL A 101 -2.46 1.35 15.06
N ALA A 102 -2.52 0.02 15.23
CA ALA A 102 -1.32 -0.79 15.41
C ALA A 102 -0.28 -0.56 14.28
N TYR A 103 -0.73 -0.28 13.05
CA TYR A 103 0.12 -0.05 11.89
C TYR A 103 0.21 1.43 11.51
N ILE A 104 1.27 1.78 10.78
CA ILE A 104 1.53 3.16 10.35
C ILE A 104 0.39 3.75 9.51
N ALA A 105 -0.34 2.93 8.74
CA ALA A 105 -1.45 3.41 7.93
C ALA A 105 -2.60 3.98 8.77
N GLY A 106 -2.98 3.33 9.87
CA GLY A 106 -3.99 3.84 10.81
C GLY A 106 -3.48 5.06 11.58
N LYS A 107 -2.26 5.00 12.13
CA LYS A 107 -1.63 6.14 12.82
C LYS A 107 -1.60 7.41 11.96
N MET A 108 -1.31 7.26 10.67
CA MET A 108 -1.23 8.41 9.76
C MET A 108 -2.57 9.02 9.41
N MET A 109 -3.69 8.31 9.57
CA MET A 109 -5.01 8.94 9.49
C MET A 109 -5.25 9.86 10.70
N LEU A 110 -4.85 9.44 11.91
CA LEU A 110 -4.89 10.31 13.10
C LEU A 110 -3.97 11.52 12.93
N VAL A 111 -2.73 11.33 12.45
CA VAL A 111 -1.80 12.44 12.20
C VAL A 111 -2.33 13.40 11.14
N ARG A 112 -2.94 12.90 10.05
CA ARG A 112 -3.60 13.78 9.07
C ARG A 112 -4.72 14.58 9.69
N GLY A 113 -5.55 13.95 10.52
CA GLY A 113 -6.58 14.64 11.29
C GLY A 113 -6.02 15.78 12.14
N MET A 114 -5.07 15.45 13.01
CA MET A 114 -4.47 16.41 13.94
C MET A 114 -3.70 17.52 13.23
N VAL A 115 -2.91 17.23 12.20
CA VAL A 115 -2.04 18.21 11.54
C VAL A 115 -2.78 19.10 10.54
N LEU A 116 -3.81 18.57 9.88
CA LEU A 116 -4.58 19.31 8.86
C LEU A 116 -5.89 19.89 9.40
N GLY A 117 -6.23 19.63 10.66
CA GLY A 117 -7.47 20.11 11.28
C GLY A 117 -8.71 19.44 10.74
N LEU A 118 -8.65 18.15 10.46
CA LEU A 118 -9.77 17.38 9.90
C LEU A 118 -10.59 16.74 11.03
N ASP A 119 -11.82 16.35 10.70
CA ASP A 119 -12.67 15.55 11.57
C ASP A 119 -12.40 14.06 11.35
N VAL A 120 -11.76 13.41 12.32
CA VAL A 120 -11.53 11.96 12.26
C VAL A 120 -12.78 11.24 12.73
N CYS A 121 -13.49 10.65 11.77
CA CYS A 121 -14.51 9.65 12.04
C CYS A 121 -13.85 8.28 12.19
N TYR A 122 -14.20 7.53 13.22
CA TYR A 122 -13.65 6.21 13.52
C TYR A 122 -14.71 5.12 13.37
N THR A 123 -14.29 3.98 12.85
CA THR A 123 -14.97 2.69 12.98
C THR A 123 -13.94 1.61 13.24
N GLU A 124 -14.35 0.56 13.95
CA GLU A 124 -13.56 -0.66 14.07
C GLU A 124 -13.08 -1.15 12.69
N PRO A 125 -11.83 -1.62 12.55
CA PRO A 125 -11.33 -2.18 11.31
C PRO A 125 -12.12 -3.42 10.89
N THR A 126 -12.95 -3.27 9.86
CA THR A 126 -13.73 -4.36 9.25
C THR A 126 -13.45 -4.47 7.76
N SER A 127 -13.97 -5.53 7.12
CA SER A 127 -13.92 -5.64 5.66
C SER A 127 -14.88 -4.68 4.94
N GLU A 128 -15.89 -4.14 5.63
CA GLU A 128 -16.94 -3.30 5.05
C GLU A 128 -17.03 -1.97 5.81
N PRO A 129 -15.97 -1.15 5.79
CA PRO A 129 -15.84 0.01 6.68
C PRO A 129 -16.83 1.16 6.41
N LEU A 130 -17.49 1.18 5.25
CA LEU A 130 -18.51 2.18 4.92
C LEU A 130 -19.93 1.75 5.33
N THR A 131 -20.10 0.48 5.71
CA THR A 131 -21.36 -0.04 6.22
C THR A 131 -21.61 0.55 7.60
N GLY A 132 -22.83 1.06 7.84
CA GLY A 132 -23.20 1.68 9.13
C GLY A 132 -23.08 3.20 9.20
N PHE A 133 -22.61 3.84 8.12
CA PHE A 133 -22.63 5.30 8.02
C PHE A 133 -23.72 5.79 7.05
N ASP A 134 -24.55 6.73 7.50
CA ASP A 134 -25.54 7.44 6.66
C ASP A 134 -25.00 8.79 6.17
N ARG A 135 -23.67 8.94 6.11
CA ARG A 135 -22.97 10.18 5.77
C ARG A 135 -21.89 9.93 4.74
N THR A 136 -21.42 11.02 4.14
CA THR A 136 -20.27 11.01 3.23
C THR A 136 -18.99 11.47 3.93
N PHE A 137 -17.86 10.94 3.49
CA PHE A 137 -16.51 11.28 3.92
C PHE A 137 -15.75 11.94 2.76
N ASP A 138 -14.94 12.94 3.07
CA ASP A 138 -14.10 13.62 2.08
C ASP A 138 -12.90 12.76 1.68
N PHE A 139 -12.36 11.99 2.63
CA PHE A 139 -11.17 11.17 2.41
C PHE A 139 -11.17 9.89 3.23
N VAL A 140 -10.87 8.75 2.60
CA VAL A 140 -10.79 7.45 3.27
C VAL A 140 -9.53 6.71 2.83
N ALA A 141 -8.86 6.02 3.76
CA ALA A 141 -7.76 5.13 3.44
C ALA A 141 -8.17 3.67 3.67
N MET A 142 -7.90 2.79 2.71
CA MET A 142 -8.32 1.39 2.74
C MET A 142 -7.21 0.44 2.26
N VAL A 143 -7.38 -0.85 2.55
CA VAL A 143 -6.68 -1.93 1.84
C VAL A 143 -7.54 -2.46 0.67
N PRO A 144 -6.97 -3.14 -0.35
CA PRO A 144 -7.73 -3.62 -1.51
C PRO A 144 -8.98 -4.45 -1.16
N LYS A 145 -8.90 -5.29 -0.13
CA LYS A 145 -10.03 -6.10 0.34
C LYS A 145 -11.19 -5.25 0.86
N GLN A 146 -10.89 -4.16 1.57
CA GLN A 146 -11.91 -3.23 2.07
C GLN A 146 -12.57 -2.47 0.92
N LEU A 147 -11.78 -2.01 -0.06
CA LEU A 147 -12.32 -1.38 -1.27
C LEU A 147 -13.26 -2.34 -2.03
N GLN A 148 -12.81 -3.57 -2.30
CA GLN A 148 -13.59 -4.58 -3.02
C GLN A 148 -14.95 -4.83 -2.37
N LYS A 149 -14.97 -4.91 -1.04
CA LYS A 149 -16.19 -5.14 -0.26
C LYS A 149 -17.05 -3.88 -0.10
N SER A 150 -16.50 -2.70 -0.33
CA SER A 150 -17.20 -1.42 -0.20
C SER A 150 -17.72 -0.86 -1.52
N LEU A 151 -17.55 -1.54 -2.66
CA LEU A 151 -17.92 -1.03 -3.99
C LEU A 151 -19.35 -0.45 -4.05
N ARG A 152 -20.34 -1.11 -3.44
CA ARG A 152 -21.75 -0.64 -3.42
C ARG A 152 -21.94 0.65 -2.62
N GLU A 153 -21.14 0.84 -1.59
CA GLU A 153 -21.20 1.99 -0.68
C GLU A 153 -20.14 3.03 -1.00
N LEU A 154 -19.37 2.86 -2.09
CA LEU A 154 -18.19 3.66 -2.40
C LEU A 154 -18.52 5.14 -2.56
N HIS A 155 -19.73 5.44 -3.07
CA HIS A 155 -20.31 6.77 -3.17
C HIS A 155 -20.36 7.56 -1.84
N LYS A 156 -20.19 6.89 -0.69
CA LYS A 156 -20.03 7.53 0.63
C LYS A 156 -18.64 8.12 0.85
N ALA A 157 -17.69 7.93 -0.05
CA ALA A 157 -16.38 8.56 0.00
C ALA A 157 -16.18 9.43 -1.25
N LYS A 158 -15.65 10.64 -1.10
CA LYS A 158 -15.25 11.48 -2.24
C LYS A 158 -13.90 11.03 -2.81
N THR A 159 -12.92 10.82 -1.93
CA THR A 159 -11.59 10.33 -2.29
C THR A 159 -11.24 9.10 -1.46
N VAL A 160 -10.73 8.06 -2.11
CA VAL A 160 -10.20 6.86 -1.46
C VAL A 160 -8.76 6.64 -1.88
N ILE A 161 -7.87 6.47 -0.91
CA ILE A 161 -6.53 5.93 -1.16
C ILE A 161 -6.47 4.46 -0.76
N VAL A 162 -5.82 3.64 -1.58
CA VAL A 162 -5.69 2.21 -1.40
C VAL A 162 -4.22 1.82 -1.36
N GLY A 163 -3.81 1.16 -0.28
CA GLY A 163 -2.42 0.77 -0.09
C GLY A 163 -2.24 -0.56 0.62
N GLY A 164 -0.98 -0.90 0.89
CA GLY A 164 -0.59 -2.11 1.62
C GLY A 164 -0.47 -3.38 0.78
N ALA A 165 -1.09 -3.42 -0.40
CA ALA A 165 -0.92 -4.44 -1.42
C ALA A 165 -1.31 -3.90 -2.81
N PRO A 166 -0.82 -4.50 -3.90
CA PRO A 166 -1.26 -4.16 -5.26
C PRO A 166 -2.77 -4.29 -5.41
N VAL A 167 -3.39 -3.37 -6.15
CA VAL A 167 -4.81 -3.44 -6.50
C VAL A 167 -5.01 -4.40 -7.68
N PRO A 168 -5.86 -5.45 -7.56
CA PRO A 168 -6.15 -6.36 -8.67
C PRO A 168 -6.79 -5.63 -9.86
N GLN A 169 -6.51 -6.10 -11.08
CA GLN A 169 -7.01 -5.51 -12.31
C GLN A 169 -8.54 -5.52 -12.36
N GLU A 170 -9.16 -6.61 -11.90
CA GLU A 170 -10.63 -6.77 -11.87
C GLU A 170 -11.26 -5.76 -10.92
N LEU A 171 -10.57 -5.47 -9.80
CA LEU A 171 -11.02 -4.46 -8.85
C LEU A 171 -10.88 -3.05 -9.44
N ALA A 172 -9.77 -2.73 -10.10
CA ALA A 172 -9.59 -1.45 -10.78
C ALA A 172 -10.64 -1.24 -11.89
N ALA A 173 -10.92 -2.27 -12.68
CA ALA A 173 -11.93 -2.24 -13.73
C ALA A 173 -13.35 -2.00 -13.16
N ALA A 174 -13.65 -2.55 -11.98
CA ALA A 174 -14.93 -2.34 -11.29
C ALA A 174 -15.16 -0.91 -10.77
N LEU A 175 -14.13 -0.06 -10.74
CA LEU A 175 -14.23 1.35 -10.35
C LEU A 175 -14.65 2.27 -11.50
N ASN A 176 -14.73 1.75 -12.72
CA ASN A 176 -15.04 2.56 -13.89
C ASN A 176 -16.44 3.19 -13.78
N GLY A 177 -16.52 4.51 -13.92
CA GLY A 177 -17.78 5.26 -13.84
C GLY A 177 -18.23 5.59 -12.41
N GLU A 178 -17.47 5.19 -11.39
CA GLU A 178 -17.71 5.62 -10.02
C GLU A 178 -17.46 7.13 -9.85
N LYS A 179 -18.28 7.78 -9.02
CA LYS A 179 -18.09 9.22 -8.72
C LYS A 179 -16.94 9.47 -7.75
N THR A 180 -16.54 8.44 -7.03
CA THR A 180 -15.47 8.46 -6.04
C THR A 180 -14.12 8.40 -6.73
N HIS A 181 -13.22 9.32 -6.41
CA HIS A 181 -11.87 9.27 -6.91
C HIS A 181 -11.05 8.25 -6.11
N VAL A 182 -10.55 7.23 -6.78
CA VAL A 182 -9.80 6.15 -6.13
C VAL A 182 -8.36 6.19 -6.60
N TYR A 183 -7.44 6.13 -5.66
CA TYR A 183 -6.01 6.17 -5.93
C TYR A 183 -5.31 4.99 -5.28
N GLU A 184 -4.49 4.28 -6.05
CA GLU A 184 -3.49 3.39 -5.50
C GLU A 184 -2.30 4.21 -5.00
N THR A 185 -1.73 3.79 -3.87
CA THR A 185 -0.58 4.46 -3.29
C THR A 185 0.71 3.66 -3.47
N PHE A 186 1.79 4.32 -3.86
CA PHE A 186 3.14 3.77 -3.83
C PHE A 186 3.90 4.32 -2.63
N GLY A 187 4.40 3.43 -1.77
CA GLY A 187 5.10 3.79 -0.55
C GLY A 187 5.69 2.58 0.16
N MET A 188 6.55 2.87 1.14
CA MET A 188 7.22 1.86 1.95
C MET A 188 7.42 2.37 3.37
N THR A 189 7.93 1.51 4.25
CA THR A 189 8.13 1.88 5.66
C THR A 189 9.14 3.00 5.83
N GLU A 190 10.18 3.01 4.99
CA GLU A 190 11.24 4.02 4.93
C GLU A 190 10.69 5.41 4.57
N THR A 191 9.58 5.47 3.84
CA THR A 191 8.88 6.72 3.49
C THR A 191 7.66 7.00 4.38
N LEU A 192 7.48 6.22 5.47
CA LEU A 192 6.34 6.20 6.39
C LEU A 192 5.03 5.74 5.75
N THR A 193 4.61 6.43 4.70
CA THR A 193 3.44 6.08 3.88
C THR A 193 3.79 6.27 2.40
N HIS A 194 2.87 6.86 1.63
CA HIS A 194 3.00 7.01 0.20
C HIS A 194 3.80 8.24 -0.17
N ILE A 195 4.57 8.12 -1.24
CA ILE A 195 5.31 9.21 -1.89
C ILE A 195 4.77 9.51 -3.28
N ALA A 196 3.96 8.61 -3.83
CA ALA A 196 3.29 8.79 -5.10
C ALA A 196 1.93 8.08 -5.09
N VAL A 197 1.03 8.52 -5.95
CA VAL A 197 -0.30 7.95 -6.10
C VAL A 197 -0.67 7.82 -7.58
N ARG A 198 -1.48 6.81 -7.91
CA ARG A 198 -1.99 6.57 -9.25
C ARG A 198 -3.50 6.50 -9.19
N LYS A 199 -4.18 7.26 -10.04
CA LYS A 199 -5.64 7.25 -10.15
C LYS A 199 -6.10 5.91 -10.77
N LEU A 200 -7.20 5.34 -10.28
CA LEU A 200 -7.71 4.03 -10.70
C LEU A 200 -9.12 4.08 -11.32
N ASP A 201 -9.91 5.12 -11.05
CA ASP A 201 -11.29 5.32 -11.57
C ASP A 201 -11.33 5.73 -13.06
N THR A 202 -10.25 5.48 -13.82
CA THR A 202 -10.16 5.75 -15.27
C THR A 202 -10.55 4.54 -16.14
N GLY A 203 -10.78 3.37 -15.53
CA GLY A 203 -11.13 2.11 -16.20
C GLY A 203 -9.91 1.36 -16.76
N GLY A 204 -10.00 0.03 -16.82
CA GLY A 204 -9.01 -0.84 -17.49
C GLY A 204 -7.85 -1.35 -16.62
N ASP A 205 -6.74 -1.71 -17.27
CA ASP A 205 -5.50 -2.10 -16.58
C ASP A 205 -4.98 -0.91 -15.74
N PRO A 206 -4.61 -1.09 -14.46
CA PRO A 206 -3.97 -0.04 -13.67
C PRO A 206 -2.79 0.66 -14.38
N ARG A 207 -2.07 0.01 -15.31
CA ARG A 207 -1.05 0.67 -16.15
C ARG A 207 -1.64 1.60 -17.21
N GLU A 208 -2.80 1.27 -17.75
CA GLU A 208 -3.55 2.15 -18.66
C GLU A 208 -4.17 3.34 -17.91
N ALA A 209 -4.42 3.20 -16.61
CA ALA A 209 -4.92 4.28 -15.77
C ALA A 209 -3.95 5.47 -15.64
N GLY A 210 -2.67 5.25 -15.95
CA GLY A 210 -1.64 6.27 -15.99
C GLY A 210 -0.47 5.98 -15.03
N PRO A 211 0.55 6.85 -15.03
CA PRO A 211 1.71 6.68 -14.14
C PRO A 211 1.35 6.99 -12.68
N PHE A 212 2.17 6.49 -11.76
CA PHE A 212 2.23 7.06 -10.42
C PHE A 212 2.73 8.50 -10.50
N LYS A 213 2.07 9.41 -9.78
CA LYS A 213 2.46 10.81 -9.65
C LYS A 213 2.96 11.07 -8.23
N ALA A 214 4.16 11.64 -8.13
CA ALA A 214 4.80 11.99 -6.87
C ALA A 214 3.98 13.04 -6.11
N LEU A 215 4.03 12.97 -4.78
CA LEU A 215 3.49 14.00 -3.91
C LEU A 215 4.34 15.29 -4.00
N PRO A 216 3.79 16.47 -3.66
CA PRO A 216 4.54 17.71 -3.64
C PRO A 216 5.82 17.60 -2.78
N GLY A 217 6.95 18.03 -3.34
CA GLY A 217 8.26 18.00 -2.69
C GLY A 217 8.99 16.65 -2.74
N VAL A 218 8.47 15.68 -3.49
CA VAL A 218 9.17 14.43 -3.82
C VAL A 218 9.73 14.55 -5.24
N GLU A 219 11.03 14.35 -5.39
CA GLU A 219 11.74 14.25 -6.67
C GLU A 219 12.14 12.78 -6.91
N LEU A 220 12.06 12.33 -8.16
CA LEU A 220 12.33 10.95 -8.57
C LEU A 220 13.54 10.86 -9.50
N GLY A 221 14.30 9.79 -9.33
CA GLY A 221 15.46 9.45 -10.18
C GLY A 221 15.57 7.94 -10.39
N LYS A 222 16.63 7.52 -11.09
CA LYS A 222 16.98 6.10 -11.26
C LYS A 222 18.48 5.90 -11.10
N ASP A 223 18.85 4.72 -10.60
CA ASP A 223 20.23 4.23 -10.69
C ASP A 223 20.50 3.50 -12.02
N ASP A 224 21.74 3.01 -12.18
CA ASP A 224 22.18 2.25 -13.35
C ASP A 224 21.43 0.93 -13.58
N ARG A 225 20.74 0.43 -12.54
CA ARG A 225 19.90 -0.77 -12.62
C ARG A 225 18.49 -0.45 -13.13
N GLY A 226 18.15 0.82 -13.26
CA GLY A 226 16.79 1.30 -13.53
C GLY A 226 15.88 1.27 -12.30
N CYS A 227 16.46 1.16 -11.10
CA CYS A 227 15.71 1.15 -9.84
C CYS A 227 15.43 2.57 -9.38
N LEU A 228 14.22 2.80 -8.85
CA LEU A 228 13.75 4.10 -8.39
C LEU A 228 14.64 4.64 -7.27
N LEU A 229 15.06 5.89 -7.43
CA LEU A 229 15.69 6.73 -6.43
C LEU A 229 14.67 7.78 -5.99
N ILE A 230 14.49 7.94 -4.68
CA ILE A 230 13.49 8.85 -4.11
C ILE A 230 14.20 9.92 -3.30
N LYS A 231 13.98 11.19 -3.64
CA LYS A 231 14.44 12.34 -2.87
C LYS A 231 13.23 13.08 -2.31
N ALA A 232 13.07 13.02 -1.00
CA ALA A 232 11.99 13.67 -0.28
C ALA A 232 12.56 14.35 0.98
N PRO A 233 13.16 15.54 0.88
CA PRO A 233 13.91 16.17 1.98
C PRO A 233 13.09 16.41 3.26
N PHE A 234 11.76 16.45 3.13
CA PHE A 234 10.84 16.59 4.26
C PHE A 234 10.61 15.27 5.04
N LEU A 235 11.01 14.12 4.48
CA LEU A 235 10.89 12.79 5.08
C LEU A 235 12.25 12.11 5.30
N LEU A 236 13.16 12.27 4.34
CA LEU A 236 14.40 11.54 4.26
C LEU A 236 15.57 12.49 4.47
N THR A 237 16.58 12.02 5.20
CA THR A 237 17.83 12.79 5.38
C THR A 237 18.67 12.74 4.11
N ASP A 238 18.73 11.56 3.49
CA ASP A 238 19.44 11.28 2.25
C ASP A 238 18.46 10.72 1.21
N GLU A 239 18.90 10.59 -0.03
CA GLU A 239 18.12 9.93 -1.07
C GLU A 239 17.92 8.44 -0.72
N LEU A 240 16.71 7.93 -0.99
CA LEU A 240 16.37 6.54 -0.77
C LEU A 240 16.49 5.76 -2.08
N GLN A 241 17.51 4.92 -2.17
CA GLN A 241 17.64 3.95 -3.25
C GLN A 241 16.73 2.75 -2.99
N THR A 242 15.82 2.47 -3.92
CA THR A 242 14.95 1.28 -3.85
C THR A 242 15.53 0.11 -4.68
N ASN A 243 14.86 -1.03 -4.63
CA ASN A 243 15.03 -2.15 -5.57
C ASN A 243 13.79 -2.30 -6.47
N ASP A 244 13.03 -1.22 -6.66
CA ASP A 244 11.85 -1.19 -7.51
C ASP A 244 12.25 -0.67 -8.89
N VAL A 245 12.17 -1.53 -9.91
CA VAL A 245 12.46 -1.14 -11.29
C VAL A 245 11.30 -0.31 -11.83
N VAL A 246 11.63 0.83 -12.43
CA VAL A 246 10.63 1.79 -12.92
C VAL A 246 10.98 2.32 -14.30
N GLU A 247 9.93 2.71 -15.02
CA GLU A 247 10.02 3.58 -16.19
C GLU A 247 9.69 5.00 -15.74
N LEU A 248 10.70 5.86 -15.62
CA LEU A 248 10.48 7.29 -15.36
C LEU A 248 9.99 7.98 -16.63
N LEU A 249 8.96 8.80 -16.48
CA LEU A 249 8.47 9.67 -17.55
C LEU A 249 9.06 11.09 -17.39
N ASP A 250 9.16 11.55 -16.16
CA ASP A 250 9.75 12.82 -15.76
C ASP A 250 10.29 12.71 -14.31
N ASP A 251 10.61 13.85 -13.70
CA ASP A 251 11.13 13.94 -12.33
C ASP A 251 10.07 13.67 -11.25
N ASN A 252 8.79 13.54 -11.63
CA ASN A 252 7.67 13.41 -10.69
C ASN A 252 6.68 12.30 -11.06
N SER A 253 6.95 11.50 -12.10
CA SER A 253 6.04 10.42 -12.51
C SER A 253 6.73 9.21 -13.12
N PHE A 254 6.15 8.04 -12.86
CA PHE A 254 6.74 6.76 -13.25
C PHE A 254 5.72 5.62 -13.39
N TYR A 255 6.09 4.61 -14.18
CA TYR A 255 5.46 3.29 -14.15
C TYR A 255 6.29 2.31 -13.33
N TRP A 256 5.63 1.58 -12.43
CA TRP A 256 6.29 0.48 -11.71
C TRP A 256 6.31 -0.80 -12.55
N VAL A 257 7.51 -1.34 -12.76
CA VAL A 257 7.74 -2.51 -13.61
C VAL A 257 7.78 -3.80 -12.79
N GLY A 258 8.50 -3.80 -11.66
CA GLY A 258 8.68 -4.97 -10.81
C GLY A 258 9.82 -4.79 -9.82
N ARG A 259 10.14 -5.85 -9.07
CA ARG A 259 11.29 -5.86 -8.15
C ARG A 259 12.55 -6.32 -8.88
N TYR A 260 13.65 -5.59 -8.71
CA TYR A 260 14.95 -5.97 -9.25
C TYR A 260 15.39 -7.35 -8.73
N ASP A 261 15.15 -7.62 -7.45
CA ASP A 261 15.49 -8.89 -6.78
C ASP A 261 14.70 -10.10 -7.32
N HIS A 262 13.64 -9.86 -8.10
CA HIS A 262 12.82 -10.92 -8.70
C HIS A 262 13.08 -11.11 -10.19
N ILE A 263 13.92 -10.28 -10.83
CA ILE A 263 14.17 -10.40 -12.27
C ILE A 263 14.71 -11.80 -12.60
N VAL A 264 14.10 -12.44 -13.59
CA VAL A 264 14.53 -13.72 -14.13
C VAL A 264 15.30 -13.47 -15.41
N ASN A 265 16.53 -13.96 -15.48
CA ASN A 265 17.38 -13.83 -16.67
C ASN A 265 17.32 -15.13 -17.49
N SER A 266 16.40 -15.17 -18.46
CA SER A 266 16.18 -16.37 -19.28
C SER A 266 16.71 -16.18 -20.69
N GLY A 267 17.80 -16.89 -21.04
CA GLY A 267 18.39 -16.85 -22.38
C GLY A 267 18.87 -15.45 -22.80
N GLY A 268 19.33 -14.64 -21.85
CA GLY A 268 19.74 -13.25 -22.07
C GLY A 268 18.61 -12.21 -22.06
N VAL A 269 17.36 -12.64 -21.85
CA VAL A 269 16.19 -11.76 -21.73
C VAL A 269 15.85 -11.53 -20.26
N LYS A 270 15.66 -10.28 -19.87
CA LYS A 270 15.16 -9.91 -18.54
C LYS A 270 13.64 -10.03 -18.51
N LEU A 271 13.15 -10.92 -17.66
CA LEU A 271 11.73 -11.14 -17.43
C LEU A 271 11.35 -10.62 -16.04
N PHE A 272 10.24 -9.91 -15.95
CA PHE A 272 9.75 -9.30 -14.71
C PHE A 272 8.55 -10.10 -14.19
N PRO A 273 8.72 -10.92 -13.13
CA PRO A 273 7.64 -11.78 -12.64
C PRO A 273 6.35 -11.03 -12.37
N GLU A 274 6.39 -9.83 -11.80
CA GLU A 274 5.17 -9.12 -11.43
C GLU A 274 4.35 -8.65 -12.64
N THR A 275 5.03 -8.34 -13.76
CA THR A 275 4.37 -8.05 -15.04
C THR A 275 3.71 -9.31 -15.60
N ILE A 276 4.40 -10.44 -15.57
CA ILE A 276 3.90 -11.73 -16.08
C ILE A 276 2.76 -12.25 -15.20
N GLU A 277 2.87 -12.10 -13.88
CA GLU A 277 1.83 -12.47 -12.92
C GLU A 277 0.54 -11.69 -13.17
N SER A 278 0.63 -10.42 -13.59
CA SER A 278 -0.57 -9.64 -13.94
C SER A 278 -1.35 -10.27 -15.08
N LYS A 279 -0.66 -10.82 -16.09
CA LYS A 279 -1.29 -11.51 -17.23
C LYS A 279 -1.95 -12.82 -16.80
N ILE A 280 -1.30 -13.57 -15.90
CA ILE A 280 -1.80 -14.86 -15.40
C ILE A 280 -3.04 -14.69 -14.50
N ARG A 281 -3.14 -13.59 -13.73
CA ARG A 281 -4.28 -13.33 -12.83
C ARG A 281 -5.63 -13.34 -13.55
N GLN A 282 -5.65 -13.01 -14.84
CA GLN A 282 -6.87 -13.00 -15.66
C GLN A 282 -7.50 -14.38 -15.84
N VAL A 283 -6.75 -15.46 -15.62
CA VAL A 283 -7.22 -16.85 -15.81
C VAL A 283 -7.04 -17.71 -14.56
N LEU A 284 -6.41 -17.18 -13.49
CA LEU A 284 -6.02 -17.95 -12.31
C LEU A 284 -6.25 -17.16 -11.02
N ASP A 285 -7.26 -17.58 -10.25
CA ASP A 285 -7.67 -16.94 -8.99
C ASP A 285 -6.87 -17.40 -7.77
N GLN A 286 -6.23 -18.57 -7.85
CA GLN A 286 -5.47 -19.16 -6.76
C GLN A 286 -4.24 -18.31 -6.42
N PRO A 287 -3.73 -18.33 -5.17
CA PRO A 287 -2.44 -17.69 -4.87
C PRO A 287 -1.32 -18.34 -5.69
N PHE A 288 -0.58 -17.54 -6.45
CA PHE A 288 0.56 -18.02 -7.24
C PHE A 288 1.71 -17.00 -7.24
N PHE A 289 2.86 -17.43 -7.75
CA PHE A 289 3.94 -16.53 -8.12
C PHE A 289 4.74 -17.08 -9.30
N VAL A 290 5.39 -16.18 -10.03
CA VAL A 290 6.34 -16.50 -11.10
C VAL A 290 7.77 -16.32 -10.58
N ALA A 291 8.68 -17.20 -11.00
CA ALA A 291 10.07 -17.16 -10.59
C ALA A 291 11.01 -17.78 -11.63
N GLY A 292 12.31 -17.55 -11.42
CA GLY A 292 13.39 -18.22 -12.15
C GLY A 292 13.81 -19.50 -11.44
N MET A 293 14.07 -20.55 -12.21
CA MET A 293 14.78 -21.74 -11.74
C MET A 293 15.99 -22.03 -12.63
N PRO A 294 17.10 -22.54 -12.10
CA PRO A 294 18.26 -22.90 -12.90
C PRO A 294 17.92 -23.77 -14.11
N HIS A 295 18.52 -23.47 -15.26
CA HIS A 295 18.35 -24.21 -16.51
C HIS A 295 19.66 -24.21 -17.31
N GLN A 296 20.07 -25.38 -17.81
CA GLN A 296 21.39 -25.57 -18.45
C GLN A 296 21.63 -24.63 -19.64
N GLU A 297 20.64 -24.44 -20.50
CA GLU A 297 20.80 -23.63 -21.72
C GLU A 297 20.44 -22.15 -21.54
N LEU A 298 19.56 -21.84 -20.58
CA LEU A 298 18.95 -20.51 -20.47
C LEU A 298 19.55 -19.69 -19.32
N GLY A 299 20.39 -20.30 -18.48
CA GLY A 299 20.74 -19.77 -17.16
C GLY A 299 19.58 -20.00 -16.20
N GLU A 300 18.46 -19.31 -16.43
CA GLU A 300 17.20 -19.51 -15.71
C GLU A 300 16.05 -19.82 -16.68
N GLN A 301 15.16 -20.73 -16.30
CA GLN A 301 13.86 -20.90 -16.92
C GLN A 301 12.78 -20.27 -16.05
N LEU A 302 11.77 -19.69 -16.71
CA LEU A 302 10.61 -19.14 -16.02
C LEU A 302 9.68 -20.28 -15.57
N VAL A 303 9.25 -20.25 -14.32
CA VAL A 303 8.31 -21.22 -13.74
C VAL A 303 7.13 -20.52 -13.07
N LEU A 304 5.98 -21.19 -13.08
CA LEU A 304 4.79 -20.80 -12.36
C LEU A 304 4.59 -21.74 -11.17
N VAL A 305 4.45 -21.19 -9.97
CA VAL A 305 4.15 -21.98 -8.76
C VAL A 305 2.79 -21.55 -8.24
N VAL A 306 1.87 -22.50 -8.08
CA VAL A 306 0.47 -22.27 -7.71
C VAL A 306 0.12 -22.99 -6.40
N GLU A 307 -0.57 -22.29 -5.49
CA GLU A 307 -1.14 -22.90 -4.31
C GLU A 307 -2.47 -23.59 -4.68
N SER A 308 -2.38 -24.85 -5.10
CA SER A 308 -3.53 -25.64 -5.52
C SER A 308 -3.29 -27.13 -5.26
N ARG A 309 -4.39 -27.88 -5.14
CA ARG A 309 -4.39 -29.35 -5.19
C ARG A 309 -4.72 -29.90 -6.58
N GLN A 310 -5.01 -29.02 -7.54
CA GLN A 310 -5.22 -29.42 -8.92
C GLN A 310 -3.91 -29.93 -9.53
N PRO A 311 -3.97 -30.88 -10.48
CA PRO A 311 -2.81 -31.32 -11.24
C PRO A 311 -2.14 -30.17 -11.99
N GLU A 312 -0.81 -30.21 -12.13
CA GLU A 312 -0.01 -29.25 -12.91
C GLU A 312 -0.51 -29.12 -14.36
N GLN A 313 -1.01 -30.22 -14.94
CA GLN A 313 -1.57 -30.27 -16.30
C GLN A 313 -2.79 -29.34 -16.46
N GLU A 314 -3.72 -29.34 -15.49
CA GLU A 314 -4.92 -28.47 -15.55
C GLU A 314 -4.53 -27.00 -15.48
N ILE A 315 -3.54 -26.67 -14.64
CA ILE A 315 -3.02 -25.31 -14.53
C ILE A 315 -2.27 -24.90 -15.80
N GLN A 316 -1.55 -25.83 -16.43
CA GLN A 316 -0.88 -25.58 -17.71
C GLN A 316 -1.90 -25.29 -18.82
N GLU A 317 -3.04 -25.99 -18.87
CA GLU A 317 -4.12 -25.72 -19.83
C GLU A 317 -4.71 -24.32 -19.65
N LEU A 318 -4.92 -23.88 -18.39
CA LEU A 318 -5.33 -22.50 -18.11
C LEU A 318 -4.27 -21.49 -18.56
N LEU A 319 -3.00 -21.74 -18.26
CA LEU A 319 -1.89 -20.89 -18.68
C LEU A 319 -1.77 -20.79 -20.21
N ASP A 320 -2.10 -21.86 -20.93
CA ASP A 320 -2.09 -21.92 -22.38
C ASP A 320 -3.20 -21.07 -23.03
N SER A 321 -4.26 -20.75 -22.29
CA SER A 321 -5.32 -19.85 -22.73
C SER A 321 -4.93 -18.36 -22.70
N VAL A 322 -3.84 -18.00 -22.00
CA VAL A 322 -3.34 -16.63 -21.95
C VAL A 322 -2.65 -16.28 -23.27
N THR A 323 -3.19 -15.30 -23.99
CA THR A 323 -2.71 -14.89 -25.32
C THR A 323 -1.71 -13.73 -25.30
N ASP A 324 -1.62 -13.00 -24.17
CA ASP A 324 -0.80 -11.78 -24.04
C ASP A 324 0.68 -12.05 -23.66
N PHE A 325 1.14 -13.30 -23.70
CA PHE A 325 2.57 -13.56 -23.50
C PHE A 325 3.38 -13.16 -24.73
N SER A 326 4.46 -12.41 -24.52
CA SER A 326 5.54 -12.38 -25.50
C SER A 326 6.24 -13.75 -25.56
N ARG A 327 7.06 -13.95 -26.61
CA ARG A 327 7.75 -15.22 -26.90
C ARG A 327 8.48 -15.85 -25.70
N TYR A 328 8.97 -15.04 -24.76
CA TYR A 328 9.80 -15.48 -23.63
C TYR A 328 9.07 -15.46 -22.28
N GLU A 329 7.86 -14.90 -22.20
CA GLU A 329 7.15 -14.68 -20.94
C GLU A 329 6.30 -15.87 -20.49
N LYS A 330 6.06 -16.85 -21.36
CA LYS A 330 5.29 -18.03 -20.99
C LYS A 330 6.11 -18.94 -20.07
N PRO A 331 5.66 -19.22 -18.82
CA PRO A 331 6.33 -20.17 -17.94
C PRO A 331 6.52 -21.53 -18.62
N ARG A 332 7.73 -22.10 -18.52
CA ARG A 332 8.09 -23.39 -19.13
C ARG A 332 7.68 -24.59 -18.29
N LYS A 333 7.48 -24.37 -16.98
CA LYS A 333 7.08 -25.39 -16.03
C LYS A 333 6.11 -24.82 -15.01
N VAL A 334 5.12 -25.63 -14.65
CA VAL A 334 4.15 -25.35 -13.60
C VAL A 334 4.42 -26.28 -12.43
N PHE A 335 4.32 -25.76 -11.21
CA PHE A 335 4.35 -26.53 -9.97
C PHE A 335 3.10 -26.25 -9.15
N THR A 336 2.52 -27.27 -8.55
CA THR A 336 1.37 -27.13 -7.65
C THR A 336 1.71 -27.57 -6.24
N LEU A 337 1.45 -26.71 -5.27
CA LEU A 337 1.64 -26.99 -3.85
C LEU A 337 0.32 -26.85 -3.12
N ALA A 338 -0.03 -27.82 -2.28
CA ALA A 338 -1.29 -27.77 -1.53
C ALA A 338 -1.37 -26.56 -0.58
N ARG A 339 -0.22 -26.05 -0.12
CA ARG A 339 -0.13 -24.87 0.75
C ARG A 339 1.24 -24.17 0.63
N PHE A 340 1.23 -22.85 0.48
CA PHE A 340 2.43 -22.02 0.52
C PHE A 340 2.89 -21.69 1.93
N GLN A 341 4.19 -21.69 2.09
CA GLN A 341 4.86 -21.10 3.24
C GLN A 341 4.66 -19.58 3.24
N ARG A 342 4.22 -19.02 4.37
CA ARG A 342 3.96 -17.59 4.55
C ARG A 342 4.71 -17.02 5.75
N THR A 343 4.98 -15.73 5.72
CA THR A 343 5.46 -14.97 6.89
C THR A 343 4.33 -14.78 7.91
N GLN A 344 4.66 -14.30 9.12
CA GLN A 344 3.64 -13.90 10.11
C GLN A 344 2.67 -12.85 9.57
N SER A 345 3.13 -11.99 8.65
CA SER A 345 2.29 -10.99 7.95
C SER A 345 1.45 -11.56 6.81
N GLY A 346 1.47 -12.87 6.58
CA GLY A 346 0.71 -13.55 5.52
C GLY A 346 1.37 -13.52 4.13
N LYS A 347 2.50 -12.81 3.95
CA LYS A 347 3.22 -12.75 2.67
C LYS A 347 3.82 -14.11 2.28
N ILE A 348 3.73 -14.49 1.01
CA ILE A 348 4.30 -15.73 0.44
C ILE A 348 5.84 -15.69 0.52
N ARG A 349 6.46 -16.78 1.01
CA ARG A 349 7.92 -16.92 1.09
C ARG A 349 8.47 -17.55 -0.20
N ARG A 350 8.44 -16.81 -1.32
CA ARG A 350 8.84 -17.28 -2.66
C ARG A 350 10.16 -18.05 -2.66
N LYS A 351 11.22 -17.47 -2.09
CA LYS A 351 12.56 -18.09 -2.03
C LYS A 351 12.55 -19.44 -1.30
N ALA A 352 11.93 -19.53 -0.13
CA ALA A 352 11.88 -20.78 0.64
C ALA A 352 11.12 -21.89 -0.10
N ILE A 353 10.09 -21.53 -0.85
CA ILE A 353 9.33 -22.45 -1.70
C ILE A 353 10.18 -22.90 -2.90
N LEU A 354 10.92 -22.00 -3.54
CA LEU A 354 11.80 -22.35 -4.64
C LEU A 354 12.95 -23.26 -4.20
N ASP A 355 13.56 -22.97 -3.05
CA ASP A 355 14.60 -23.82 -2.47
C ASP A 355 14.05 -25.24 -2.18
N GLU A 356 12.79 -25.36 -1.72
CA GLU A 356 12.12 -26.65 -1.53
C GLU A 356 11.88 -27.41 -2.86
N LEU A 357 11.52 -26.71 -3.93
CA LEU A 357 11.30 -27.31 -5.26
C LEU A 357 12.59 -27.70 -6.00
N LEU A 358 13.73 -27.15 -5.59
CA LEU A 358 15.05 -27.43 -6.18
C LEU A 358 15.77 -28.61 -5.52
N ASN A 359 15.35 -28.98 -4.31
CA ASN A 359 15.84 -30.16 -3.59
C ASN A 359 15.00 -31.40 -3.96
#